data_AF-A0A9X5E9M5-F1
#
_entry.id   AF-A0A9X5E9M5-F1
#
_cell.length_a   1.000
_cell.length_b   1.000
_cell.length_c   1.000
_cell.angle_alpha   90.00
_cell.angle_beta   90.00
_cell.angle_gamma   90.00
#
_symmetry.space_group_name_H-M   'P 1'
#
loop_
_entity.id
_entity.type
_entity.pdbx_description
1 polymer ?
#
loop_
_entity_poly.entity_id
_entity_poly.type
_entity_poly.pdbx_seq_one_letter_code
_entity_poly.pdbx_strand_id
1 'polypeptide(L)'
;MLTGKQLTYTLLSTATFFFPTLVRAEANTNAYPVEVVQSFMQECTEKSGKKQVCACVLDRIQDEYDLEQFSKLERKYRATGKIPKEVKKFMFGCVASNLANN
;
A
#
# COMPACT_ATOMS: atom_id res chain seq x y z
N MET A 1 15.18 36.56 -21.04
CA MET A 1 16.63 36.85 -20.87
C MET A 1 16.90 36.85 -19.37
N LEU A 2 17.40 35.73 -18.85
CA LEU A 2 18.78 35.55 -18.34
C LEU A 2 19.09 36.47 -17.14
N THR A 3 18.98 35.96 -15.92
CA THR A 3 20.08 35.46 -15.05
C THR A 3 20.50 36.48 -14.01
N GLY A 4 20.40 36.13 -12.73
CA GLY A 4 20.87 36.97 -11.63
C GLY A 4 21.16 36.14 -10.37
N LYS A 5 22.40 35.67 -10.30
CA LYS A 5 23.20 35.17 -9.16
C LYS A 5 22.59 35.14 -7.75
N GLN A 6 22.88 34.02 -7.09
CA GLN A 6 22.89 33.82 -5.63
C GLN A 6 23.39 35.03 -4.85
N LEU A 7 22.63 35.44 -3.83
CA LEU A 7 23.10 36.27 -2.75
C LEU A 7 23.10 35.45 -1.45
N THR A 8 24.30 35.19 -0.96
CA THR A 8 24.61 34.77 0.41
C THR A 8 24.16 35.87 1.36
N TYR A 9 23.11 35.63 2.15
CA TYR A 9 22.62 36.56 3.16
C TYR A 9 23.04 36.10 4.56
N THR A 10 24.06 36.76 5.08
CA THR A 10 24.51 36.76 6.47
C THR A 10 23.52 37.58 7.32
N LEU A 11 23.12 36.99 8.46
CA LEU A 11 22.73 37.60 9.75
C LEU A 11 21.95 38.93 9.70
N LEU A 12 20.63 38.87 9.95
CA LEU A 12 19.83 39.77 10.82
C LEU A 12 18.34 39.59 10.49
N SER A 13 17.53 39.23 11.50
CA SER A 13 16.06 39.19 11.52
C SER A 13 15.34 38.77 10.24
N THR A 14 15.04 37.48 10.09
CA THR A 14 14.09 37.02 9.05
C THR A 14 13.07 36.01 9.59
N ALA A 15 11.85 36.49 9.79
CA ALA A 15 10.66 35.65 9.87
C ALA A 15 10.39 35.06 8.48
N THR A 16 10.98 33.90 8.17
CA THR A 16 10.84 33.16 6.89
C THR A 16 11.55 31.81 7.08
N PHE A 17 11.04 30.61 6.84
CA PHE A 17 9.83 30.13 6.20
C PHE A 17 9.31 28.98 7.05
N PHE A 18 8.10 29.14 7.58
CA PHE A 18 7.25 28.00 7.85
C PHE A 18 7.01 27.37 6.47
N PHE A 19 7.83 26.40 6.07
CA PHE A 19 7.41 25.45 5.05
C PHE A 19 6.55 24.44 5.79
N PRO A 20 5.20 24.55 5.80
CA PRO A 20 4.45 23.34 5.96
C PRO A 20 4.85 22.53 4.72
N THR A 21 5.68 21.51 4.90
CA THR A 21 5.61 20.39 3.99
C THR A 21 4.16 19.96 4.02
N LEU A 22 3.40 20.35 2.99
CA LEU A 22 2.15 19.71 2.66
C LEU A 22 2.55 18.27 2.40
N VAL A 23 2.53 17.45 3.44
CA VAL A 23 2.40 16.01 3.33
C VAL A 23 1.09 15.86 2.58
N ARG A 24 1.17 15.74 1.26
CA ARG A 24 0.07 15.24 0.47
C ARG A 24 -0.05 13.80 0.91
N ALA A 25 -0.84 13.56 1.97
CA ALA A 25 -1.47 12.28 2.16
C ALA A 25 -2.33 12.12 0.91
N GLU A 26 -1.77 11.45 -0.09
CA GLU A 26 -2.54 10.89 -1.17
C GLU A 26 -3.45 9.90 -0.47
N ALA A 27 -4.62 10.37 -0.04
CA ALA A 27 -5.66 9.53 0.50
C ALA A 27 -5.98 8.57 -0.63
N ASN A 28 -5.36 7.41 -0.58
CA ASN A 28 -5.54 6.36 -1.54
C ASN A 28 -7.03 6.03 -1.44
N THR A 29 -7.82 6.45 -2.42
CA THR A 29 -9.29 6.44 -2.32
C THR A 29 -9.84 5.01 -2.21
N ASN A 30 -8.97 4.01 -2.43
CA ASN A 30 -9.19 2.58 -2.25
C ASN A 30 -8.54 1.99 -0.99
N ALA A 31 -7.99 2.80 -0.09
CA ALA A 31 -7.42 2.28 1.16
C ALA A 31 -8.51 1.59 1.99
N TYR A 32 -8.27 0.32 2.32
CA TYR A 32 -9.21 -0.44 3.15
C TYR A 32 -9.17 0.06 4.60
N PRO A 33 -10.28 -0.08 5.35
CA PRO A 33 -10.27 0.17 6.79
C PRO A 33 -9.19 -0.63 7.50
N VAL A 34 -8.61 -0.05 8.55
CA VAL A 34 -7.47 -0.63 9.27
C VAL A 34 -7.80 -2.02 9.80
N GLU A 35 -9.04 -2.24 10.23
CA GLU A 35 -9.52 -3.51 10.77
C GLU A 35 -9.53 -4.61 9.69
N VAL A 36 -9.85 -4.25 8.45
CA VAL A 36 -9.87 -5.18 7.30
C VAL A 36 -8.44 -5.56 6.93
N VAL A 37 -7.54 -4.57 6.87
CA VAL A 37 -6.10 -4.78 6.64
C VAL A 37 -5.53 -5.71 7.70
N GLN A 38 -5.80 -5.44 8.97
CA GLN A 38 -5.30 -6.25 10.10
C GLN A 38 -5.83 -7.68 10.05
N SER A 39 -7.13 -7.85 9.82
CA SER A 39 -7.76 -9.18 9.74
C SER A 39 -7.18 -10.00 8.60
N PHE A 40 -7.05 -9.42 7.41
CA PHE A 40 -6.42 -10.10 6.26
C PHE A 40 -4.98 -10.50 6.57
N MET A 41 -4.18 -9.57 7.10
CA MET A 41 -2.77 -9.81 7.39
C MET A 41 -2.60 -10.89 8.45
N GLN A 42 -3.45 -10.92 9.47
CA GLN A 42 -3.47 -11.96 10.49
C GLN A 42 -3.79 -13.32 9.87
N GLU A 43 -4.96 -13.47 9.23
CA GLU A 43 -5.40 -14.76 8.68
C GLU A 43 -4.42 -15.30 7.63
N CYS A 44 -3.91 -14.43 6.75
CA CYS A 44 -2.94 -14.83 5.73
C CYS A 44 -1.61 -15.26 6.34
N THR A 45 -1.10 -14.52 7.33
CA THR A 45 0.19 -14.83 7.97
C THR A 45 0.08 -16.12 8.79
N GLU A 46 -1.03 -16.32 9.51
CA GLU A 46 -1.31 -17.55 10.24
C GLU A 46 -1.34 -18.79 9.33
N LYS A 47 -1.92 -18.66 8.13
CA LYS A 47 -2.01 -19.77 7.16
C LYS A 47 -0.71 -20.03 6.39
N SER A 48 0.05 -18.99 6.06
CA SER A 48 1.18 -19.08 5.14
C SER A 48 2.56 -18.99 5.79
N GLY A 49 2.64 -18.38 6.98
CA GLY A 49 3.90 -18.05 7.65
C GLY A 49 4.72 -16.94 6.98
N LYS A 50 4.22 -16.29 5.92
CA LYS A 50 4.99 -15.36 5.08
C LYS A 50 4.38 -13.96 5.07
N LYS A 51 4.67 -13.18 6.11
CA LYS A 51 4.13 -11.80 6.30
C LYS A 51 4.37 -10.91 5.08
N GLN A 52 5.55 -10.94 4.48
CA GLN A 52 5.91 -10.11 3.32
C GLN A 52 5.11 -10.47 2.06
N VAL A 53 4.80 -11.76 1.88
CA VAL A 53 3.96 -12.22 0.77
C VAL A 53 2.52 -11.77 1.01
N CYS A 54 2.00 -11.88 2.24
CA CYS A 54 0.67 -11.41 2.58
C CYS A 54 0.49 -9.91 2.34
N ALA A 55 1.47 -9.10 2.75
CA ALA A 55 1.44 -7.65 2.50
C ALA A 55 1.40 -7.35 0.99
N CYS A 56 2.25 -8.01 0.20
CA CYS A 56 2.24 -7.85 -1.26
C CYS A 56 0.88 -8.25 -1.88
N VAL A 57 0.28 -9.34 -1.43
CA VAL A 57 -1.03 -9.77 -1.96
C VAL A 57 -2.11 -8.76 -1.60
N LEU A 58 -2.09 -8.23 -0.38
CA LEU A 58 -3.05 -7.21 0.06
C LEU A 58 -2.92 -5.93 -0.76
N ASP A 59 -1.70 -5.47 -1.03
CA ASP A 59 -1.46 -4.31 -1.90
C ASP A 59 -2.04 -4.54 -3.30
N ARG A 60 -1.78 -5.71 -3.92
CA ARG A 60 -2.35 -6.05 -5.22
C ARG A 60 -3.88 -6.11 -5.22
N ILE A 61 -4.47 -6.56 -4.13
CA ILE A 61 -5.92 -6.57 -3.99
C ILE A 61 -6.45 -5.13 -3.89
N GLN A 62 -5.83 -4.26 -3.09
CA GLN A 62 -6.26 -2.85 -2.96
C GLN A 62 -6.06 -2.03 -4.24
N ASP A 63 -5.05 -2.37 -5.06
CA ASP A 63 -4.81 -1.75 -6.37
C ASP A 63 -5.94 -2.07 -7.37
N GLU A 64 -6.47 -3.30 -7.33
CA GLU A 64 -7.36 -3.85 -8.36
C GLU A 64 -8.83 -3.92 -7.93
N TYR A 65 -9.09 -3.94 -6.62
CA TYR A 65 -10.42 -4.11 -6.05
C TYR A 65 -10.71 -3.05 -5.00
N ASP A 66 -11.89 -2.45 -5.09
CA ASP A 66 -12.45 -1.71 -3.96
C ASP A 66 -12.88 -2.67 -2.83
N LEU A 67 -13.28 -2.10 -1.68
CA LEU A 67 -13.66 -2.87 -0.51
C LEU A 67 -14.90 -3.77 -0.76
N GLU A 68 -15.86 -3.33 -1.56
CA GLU A 68 -17.06 -4.12 -1.85
C GLU A 68 -16.72 -5.35 -2.72
N GLN A 69 -15.86 -5.16 -3.71
CA GLN A 69 -15.35 -6.20 -4.58
C GLN A 69 -14.51 -7.21 -3.79
N PHE A 70 -13.62 -6.74 -2.92
CA PHE A 70 -12.87 -7.61 -2.01
C PHE A 70 -13.81 -8.42 -1.11
N SER A 71 -14.83 -7.78 -0.53
CA SER A 71 -15.83 -8.46 0.31
C SER A 71 -16.57 -9.57 -0.47
N LYS A 72 -16.82 -9.39 -1.78
CA LYS A 72 -17.40 -10.44 -2.64
C LYS A 72 -16.44 -11.63 -2.81
N LEU A 73 -15.15 -11.36 -3.01
CA LEU A 73 -14.12 -12.40 -3.13
C LEU A 73 -13.99 -13.18 -1.82
N GLU A 74 -13.97 -12.48 -0.68
CA GLU A 74 -13.88 -13.07 0.64
C GLU A 74 -15.08 -13.99 0.94
N ARG A 75 -16.31 -13.52 0.67
CA ARG A 75 -17.52 -14.35 0.82
C ARG A 75 -17.45 -15.61 -0.05
N LYS A 76 -16.98 -15.49 -1.28
CA LYS A 76 -16.81 -16.64 -2.19
C LYS A 76 -15.78 -17.63 -1.64
N TYR A 77 -14.66 -17.13 -1.10
CA TYR A 77 -13.68 -17.97 -0.42
C TYR A 77 -14.27 -18.66 0.80
N ARG A 78 -14.94 -17.94 1.71
CA ARG A 78 -15.57 -18.51 2.90
C ARG A 78 -16.63 -19.56 2.57
N ALA A 79 -17.41 -19.35 1.51
CA ALA A 79 -18.44 -20.30 1.08
C ALA A 79 -17.88 -21.57 0.41
N THR A 80 -16.74 -21.48 -0.28
CA THR A 80 -16.24 -22.58 -1.13
C THR A 80 -14.94 -23.20 -0.63
N GLY A 81 -14.25 -22.55 0.30
CA GLY A 81 -12.87 -22.86 0.70
C GLY A 81 -11.83 -22.62 -0.41
N LYS A 82 -12.24 -22.13 -1.59
CA LYS A 82 -11.37 -22.01 -2.77
C LYS A 82 -10.99 -20.55 -3.01
N ILE A 83 -9.69 -20.29 -3.05
CA ILE A 83 -9.17 -18.98 -3.43
C ILE A 83 -9.55 -18.70 -4.90
N PRO A 84 -10.15 -17.53 -5.22
CA PRO A 84 -10.43 -17.13 -6.61
C PRO A 84 -9.17 -17.12 -7.48
N LYS A 85 -9.31 -17.40 -8.78
CA LYS A 85 -8.15 -17.56 -9.69
C LYS A 85 -7.33 -16.29 -9.80
N GLU A 86 -8.01 -15.16 -9.77
CA GLU A 86 -7.48 -13.80 -9.82
C GLU A 86 -6.58 -13.54 -8.61
N VAL A 87 -7.06 -13.87 -7.41
CA VAL A 87 -6.27 -13.74 -6.17
C VAL A 87 -5.08 -14.71 -6.16
N LYS A 88 -5.22 -15.94 -6.69
CA LYS A 88 -4.07 -16.86 -6.83
C LYS A 88 -2.99 -16.28 -7.73
N LYS A 89 -3.35 -15.56 -8.80
CA LYS A 89 -2.37 -14.90 -9.68
C LYS A 89 -1.52 -13.90 -8.90
N PHE A 90 -2.13 -13.11 -8.02
CA PHE A 90 -1.40 -12.19 -7.13
C PHE A 90 -0.49 -12.95 -6.17
N MET A 91 -0.97 -14.04 -5.56
CA MET A 91 -0.15 -14.87 -4.67
C MET A 91 1.11 -15.40 -5.37
N PHE A 92 0.97 -15.98 -6.56
CA PHE A 92 2.11 -16.49 -7.32
C PHE A 92 3.08 -15.36 -7.71
N GLY A 93 2.56 -14.21 -8.15
CA GLY A 93 3.37 -13.04 -8.45
C GLY A 93 4.16 -12.57 -7.23
N CYS A 94 3.50 -12.42 -6.08
CA CYS A 94 4.12 -11.95 -4.84
C CYS A 94 5.17 -12.91 -4.28
N VAL A 95 4.98 -14.23 -4.41
CA VAL A 95 5.99 -15.21 -4.05
C VAL A 95 7.21 -15.09 -4.97
N ALA A 96 7.00 -15.03 -6.29
CA ALA A 96 8.09 -14.89 -7.25
C ALA A 96 8.89 -13.60 -7.03
N SER A 97 8.21 -12.47 -6.83
CA SER A 97 8.86 -11.19 -6.52
C SER A 97 9.62 -11.23 -5.21
N ASN A 98 9.07 -11.81 -4.14
CA ASN A 98 9.81 -11.90 -2.87
C ASN A 98 11.07 -12.77 -2.98
N LEU A 99 11.02 -13.88 -3.75
CA LEU A 99 12.20 -14.73 -3.99
C LEU A 99 13.28 -14.04 -4.83
N ALA A 100 12.90 -13.14 -5.75
CA ALA A 100 13.86 -12.39 -6.55
C ALA A 100 14.55 -11.25 -5.79
N ASN A 101 14.01 -10.86 -4.63
CA ASN A 101 14.50 -9.74 -3.81
C ASN A 101 15.15 -10.17 -2.48
N ASN A 102 15.33 -11.49 -2.25
CA ASN A 102 16.06 -12.08 -1.12
C ASN A 102 17.25 -12.88 -1.63
#